data_AF-A0A3D2SUI6-F1
#
_entry.id   AF-A0A3D2SUI6-F1
#
_cell.length_a   1.000
_cell.length_b   1.000
_cell.length_c   1.000
_cell.angle_alpha   90.00
_cell.angle_beta   90.00
_cell.angle_gamma   90.00
#
_symmetry.space_group_name_H-M   'P 1'
#
loop_
_entity.id
_entity.type
_entity.pdbx_description
1 polymer ?
#
loop_
_entity_poly.entity_id
_entity_poly.type
_entity_poly.pdbx_seq_one_letter_code
_entity_poly.pdbx_strand_id
1 'polypeptide(L)'
;ITSAMLDMTDPDDVDTDVTYTVSNLSNGVIEVSGSAQTTFTQDDINNNRVVFIHDGSETTSAGFDISLADGGEDSVSPDTDSFAITVTPVNEAPTITVNTGVTMDEGASQTITSAMLDMADVDDADTDVTYTISNLSNGVIEVSGSVQTSFTQDDINNNRVVFVHDGSETTSAGFDISLADGGEDSVSPDTDSFAITITPVNEAPTITVNTGVTMDEGASQTITSAMLDMADVDDADTDVTYTASNIVAGHIEVSGLSQSTFTQDDINNNRVVFIHDGGETDASFDISLADGGEDSVSVDTGTFNITRINVNDAPTNVMMSANSFSELTDIGDTIGYLSTVDVDVPSDSFIYTIMADPDNMFSIFGNQLRLAAEADFETAISHSITIRTDDGNGGTFDRIFTLNVDDESELTLNTLPNDPTPNSGDGYLGIKIEEEGLREIGDNTLIHNLLSGDPAMQMGAFYTEYDFMQILRQNTTFEIQALLAQSSDTISFDPSLANTLLPEDAFGDTNTNEPLQENDLQRGEDNNVERLRTILEQLNDYDNDQLDSTNQDSDGLKISRKENPDLYDMFEETMHYHELRQQRLKDALMAES
;
A
#
# COMPACT_ATOMS: atom_id res chain seq x y z
N ILE A 1 -62.77 80.64 29.34
CA ILE A 1 -64.17 80.35 29.72
C ILE A 1 -64.99 81.59 29.33
N THR A 2 -66.14 81.42 28.68
CA THR A 2 -66.98 82.54 28.18
C THR A 2 -68.41 82.42 28.69
N SER A 3 -69.21 83.48 28.59
CA SER A 3 -70.63 83.48 28.99
C SER A 3 -71.52 82.54 28.17
N ALA A 4 -70.99 81.92 27.12
CA ALA A 4 -71.70 80.83 26.43
C ALA A 4 -71.51 79.46 27.12
N MET A 5 -70.46 79.33 27.94
CA MET A 5 -70.08 78.10 28.63
C MET A 5 -70.51 78.12 30.10
N LEU A 6 -70.41 79.28 30.74
CA LEU A 6 -70.78 79.49 32.13
C LEU A 6 -71.30 80.92 32.29
N ASP A 7 -72.54 81.08 32.75
CA ASP A 7 -73.21 82.38 32.88
C ASP A 7 -74.21 82.35 34.02
N MET A 8 -74.33 83.47 34.74
CA MET A 8 -75.38 83.72 35.69
C MET A 8 -75.91 85.14 35.53
N THR A 9 -77.21 85.32 35.77
CA THR A 9 -77.83 86.63 35.92
C THR A 9 -78.47 86.75 37.29
N ASP A 10 -78.07 87.77 38.04
CA ASP A 10 -78.72 88.17 39.28
C ASP A 10 -79.44 89.51 39.09
N PRO A 11 -80.74 89.67 39.44
CA PRO A 11 -81.45 90.93 39.30
C PRO A 11 -81.09 91.99 40.36
N ASP A 12 -80.51 91.59 41.49
CA ASP A 12 -80.18 92.42 42.64
C ASP A 12 -78.69 92.82 42.65
N ASP A 13 -77.80 91.99 42.08
CA ASP A 13 -76.35 92.24 41.99
C ASP A 13 -75.85 92.60 40.59
N VAL A 14 -74.76 93.38 40.55
CA VAL A 14 -74.02 93.64 39.31
C VAL A 14 -73.00 92.53 39.05
N ASP A 15 -72.60 92.32 37.80
CA ASP A 15 -71.64 91.27 37.40
C ASP A 15 -70.32 91.26 38.19
N THR A 16 -69.91 92.38 38.78
CA THR A 16 -68.69 92.46 39.61
C THR A 16 -68.84 91.84 41.00
N ASP A 17 -70.08 91.66 41.47
CA ASP A 17 -70.40 91.23 42.83
C ASP A 17 -70.82 89.74 42.85
N VAL A 18 -71.25 89.21 41.70
CA VAL A 18 -71.49 87.77 41.49
C VAL A 18 -70.16 87.02 41.39
N THR A 19 -69.87 86.17 42.38
CA THR A 19 -68.56 85.50 42.55
C THR A 19 -68.66 83.98 42.43
N TYR A 20 -67.86 83.41 41.54
CA TYR A 20 -67.62 81.97 41.42
C TYR A 20 -66.42 81.57 42.28
N THR A 21 -66.58 80.53 43.10
CA THR A 21 -65.50 79.88 43.85
C THR A 21 -65.24 78.48 43.29
N VAL A 22 -64.00 78.22 42.89
CA VAL A 22 -63.55 76.95 42.30
C VAL A 22 -63.09 75.99 43.38
N SER A 23 -63.51 74.73 43.28
CA SER A 23 -63.06 73.61 44.10
C SER A 23 -62.91 72.34 43.27
N ASN A 24 -62.29 71.29 43.82
CA ASN A 24 -62.08 69.99 43.13
C ASN A 24 -61.46 70.12 41.72
N LEU A 25 -60.58 71.11 41.55
CA LEU A 25 -59.88 71.35 40.28
C LEU A 25 -58.95 70.17 39.97
N SER A 26 -59.07 69.63 38.76
CA SER A 26 -58.24 68.54 38.25
C SER A 26 -57.55 68.90 36.93
N ASN A 27 -56.31 68.43 36.77
CA ASN A 27 -55.53 68.45 35.53
C ASN A 27 -55.31 69.87 34.94
N GLY A 28 -55.22 70.89 35.79
CA GLY A 28 -54.98 72.26 35.33
C GLY A 28 -55.10 73.35 36.40
N VAL A 29 -55.04 74.59 35.94
CA VAL A 29 -55.17 75.82 36.75
C VAL A 29 -56.18 76.79 36.13
N ILE A 30 -56.88 77.55 36.99
CA ILE A 30 -57.69 78.69 36.55
C ILE A 30 -56.89 79.97 36.70
N GLU A 31 -56.73 80.71 35.62
CA GLU A 31 -56.13 82.05 35.62
C GLU A 31 -57.17 83.13 35.36
N VAL A 32 -57.09 84.21 36.12
CA VAL A 32 -57.87 85.44 35.92
C VAL A 32 -56.90 86.55 35.60
N SER A 33 -57.00 87.12 34.39
CA SER A 33 -56.08 88.15 33.89
C SER A 33 -54.59 87.76 33.98
N GLY A 34 -54.28 86.48 33.77
CA GLY A 34 -52.90 85.96 33.76
C GLY A 34 -52.31 85.66 35.14
N SER A 35 -53.14 85.44 36.16
CA SER A 35 -52.69 84.99 37.48
C SER A 35 -53.61 83.89 37.99
N ALA A 36 -53.04 82.83 38.56
CA ALA A 36 -53.80 81.72 39.12
C ALA A 36 -54.71 82.19 40.26
N GLN A 37 -56.00 81.87 40.17
CA GLN A 37 -57.02 82.20 41.16
C GLN A 37 -57.96 81.02 41.37
N THR A 38 -58.54 80.93 42.57
CA THR A 38 -59.63 79.99 42.88
C THR A 38 -60.99 80.68 42.93
N THR A 39 -61.05 81.97 42.58
CA THR A 39 -62.27 82.77 42.55
C THR A 39 -62.25 83.74 41.37
N PHE A 40 -63.38 83.97 40.73
CA PHE A 40 -63.57 84.95 39.65
C PHE A 40 -65.01 85.47 39.64
N THR A 41 -65.27 86.61 39.01
CA THR A 41 -66.62 87.21 38.96
C THR A 41 -67.31 86.98 37.61
N GLN A 42 -68.61 87.24 37.54
CA GLN A 42 -69.33 87.25 36.26
C GLN A 42 -68.75 88.31 35.29
N ASP A 43 -68.26 89.45 35.80
CA ASP A 43 -67.55 90.46 34.98
C ASP A 43 -66.24 89.90 34.41
N ASP A 44 -65.52 89.02 35.14
CA ASP A 44 -64.35 88.34 34.61
C ASP A 44 -64.69 87.44 33.41
N ILE A 45 -65.80 86.70 33.47
CA ILE A 45 -66.25 85.86 32.36
C ILE A 45 -66.71 86.73 31.18
N ASN A 46 -67.55 87.74 31.44
CA ASN A 46 -68.12 88.62 30.42
C ASN A 46 -67.04 89.38 29.62
N ASN A 47 -65.90 89.67 30.27
CA ASN A 47 -64.75 90.33 29.64
C ASN A 47 -63.65 89.36 29.19
N ASN A 48 -63.91 88.05 29.14
CA ASN A 48 -62.97 87.01 28.72
C ASN A 48 -61.65 86.97 29.52
N ARG A 49 -61.70 87.30 30.82
CA ARG A 49 -60.53 87.33 31.70
C ARG A 49 -60.22 85.97 32.33
N VAL A 50 -61.16 85.03 32.30
CA VAL A 50 -61.02 83.69 32.90
C VAL A 50 -60.52 82.67 31.87
N VAL A 51 -59.37 82.06 32.15
CA VAL A 51 -58.73 81.04 31.32
C VAL A 51 -58.50 79.78 32.16
N PHE A 52 -58.84 78.62 31.62
CA PHE A 52 -58.36 77.33 32.15
C PHE A 52 -57.12 76.93 31.36
N ILE A 53 -56.04 76.58 32.06
CA ILE A 53 -54.79 76.08 31.49
C ILE A 53 -54.62 74.63 31.94
N HIS A 54 -54.65 73.70 30.97
CA HIS A 54 -54.39 72.28 31.23
C HIS A 54 -52.93 72.07 31.66
N ASP A 55 -52.67 71.09 32.52
CA ASP A 55 -51.32 70.83 33.04
C ASP A 55 -50.40 70.04 32.09
N GLY A 56 -50.93 69.66 30.93
CA GLY A 56 -50.21 68.89 29.90
C GLY A 56 -50.14 67.39 30.20
N SER A 57 -50.97 66.86 31.11
CA SER A 57 -51.14 65.42 31.27
C SER A 57 -52.00 64.80 30.15
N GLU A 58 -51.74 63.54 29.81
CA GLU A 58 -52.52 62.79 28.81
C GLU A 58 -53.85 62.24 29.36
N THR A 59 -54.60 63.12 30.03
CA THR A 59 -55.93 62.80 30.54
C THR A 59 -56.98 63.03 29.46
N THR A 60 -58.06 62.24 29.50
CA THR A 60 -59.22 62.44 28.59
C THR A 60 -60.24 63.42 29.15
N SER A 61 -60.04 63.89 30.39
CA SER A 61 -60.94 64.82 31.05
C SER A 61 -60.22 65.67 32.09
N ALA A 62 -60.68 66.90 32.21
CA ALA A 62 -60.33 67.84 33.27
C ALA A 62 -61.61 68.52 33.76
N GLY A 63 -61.53 69.29 34.84
CA GLY A 63 -62.70 69.99 35.32
C GLY A 63 -62.52 70.57 36.70
N PHE A 64 -63.60 71.17 37.19
CA PHE A 64 -63.67 71.72 38.52
C PHE A 64 -65.13 71.92 38.93
N ASP A 65 -65.37 71.94 40.23
CA ASP A 65 -66.66 72.33 40.79
C ASP A 65 -66.69 73.84 41.05
N ILE A 66 -67.84 74.46 40.83
CA ILE A 66 -68.09 75.86 41.13
C ILE A 66 -69.12 75.99 42.25
N SER A 67 -68.91 76.98 43.10
CA SER A 67 -69.88 77.45 44.09
C SER A 67 -70.08 78.95 43.87
N LEU A 68 -71.33 79.36 43.68
CA LEU A 68 -71.70 80.70 43.24
C LEU A 68 -72.32 81.49 44.39
N ALA A 69 -71.77 82.67 44.68
CA ALA A 69 -72.32 83.62 45.65
C ALA A 69 -72.80 84.90 44.96
N ASP A 70 -73.99 85.35 45.34
CA ASP A 70 -74.73 86.55 44.91
C ASP A 70 -74.45 87.73 45.86
N GLY A 71 -73.20 88.22 45.92
CA GLY A 71 -72.82 89.38 46.75
C GLY A 71 -72.77 89.14 48.27
N GLY A 72 -73.50 88.14 48.80
CA GLY A 72 -73.48 87.73 50.22
C GLY A 72 -74.44 88.51 51.13
N GLU A 73 -75.45 89.19 50.58
CA GLU A 73 -76.36 90.10 51.27
C GLU A 73 -77.40 89.39 52.16
N ASP A 74 -77.75 88.12 51.92
CA ASP A 74 -78.95 87.50 52.50
C ASP A 74 -78.77 86.10 53.15
N SER A 75 -77.54 85.59 53.21
CA SER A 75 -77.21 84.26 53.78
C SER A 75 -77.86 83.07 53.06
N VAL A 76 -78.22 83.21 51.78
CA VAL A 76 -78.67 82.10 50.94
C VAL A 76 -77.52 81.12 50.67
N SER A 77 -77.86 79.83 50.53
CA SER A 77 -76.88 78.80 50.19
C SER A 77 -76.39 79.01 48.75
N PRO A 78 -75.08 79.02 48.51
CA PRO A 78 -74.52 79.09 47.17
C PRO A 78 -75.08 78.00 46.27
N ASP A 79 -75.39 78.33 45.01
CA ASP A 79 -75.64 77.32 43.99
C ASP A 79 -74.31 76.64 43.62
N THR A 80 -74.35 75.36 43.28
CA THR A 80 -73.14 74.58 42.97
C THR A 80 -73.35 73.75 41.72
N ASP A 81 -72.36 73.74 40.84
CA ASP A 81 -72.36 72.93 39.63
C ASP A 81 -70.95 72.42 39.30
N SER A 82 -70.84 71.48 38.37
CA SER A 82 -69.56 70.93 37.90
C SER A 82 -69.27 71.38 36.47
N PHE A 83 -68.11 71.99 36.26
CA PHE A 83 -67.61 72.38 34.95
C PHE A 83 -66.70 71.28 34.39
N ALA A 84 -67.25 70.46 33.49
CA ALA A 84 -66.52 69.38 32.84
C ALA A 84 -65.81 69.84 31.56
N ILE A 85 -64.54 69.46 31.42
CA ILE A 85 -63.71 69.71 30.25
C ILE A 85 -63.33 68.35 29.65
N THR A 86 -63.71 68.11 28.40
CA THR A 86 -63.20 66.96 27.65
C THR A 86 -61.85 67.33 27.04
N VAL A 87 -60.85 66.52 27.31
CA VAL A 87 -59.49 66.69 26.79
C VAL A 87 -59.28 65.62 25.72
N THR A 88 -58.66 66.02 24.62
CA THR A 88 -58.22 65.09 23.58
C THR A 88 -56.71 64.98 23.74
N PRO A 89 -56.17 63.86 24.27
CA PRO A 89 -54.73 63.65 24.37
C PRO A 89 -54.09 63.74 22.99
N VAL A 90 -52.81 64.10 22.96
CA VAL A 90 -52.05 64.26 21.72
C VAL A 90 -50.99 63.16 21.72
N ASN A 91 -51.15 62.19 20.83
CA ASN A 91 -50.20 61.09 20.71
C ASN A 91 -48.82 61.59 20.27
N GLU A 92 -47.78 61.07 20.92
CA GLU A 92 -46.38 61.33 20.70
C GLU A 92 -45.65 60.09 20.19
N ALA A 93 -44.70 60.29 19.26
CA ALA A 93 -43.99 59.14 18.68
C ALA A 93 -43.10 58.43 19.71
N PRO A 94 -42.97 57.09 19.60
CA PRO A 94 -42.03 56.32 20.38
C PRO A 94 -40.60 56.67 19.99
N THR A 95 -39.68 56.61 20.96
CA THR A 95 -38.26 56.89 20.74
C THR A 95 -37.37 55.73 21.16
N ILE A 96 -36.39 55.35 20.35
CA ILE A 96 -35.38 54.35 20.70
C ILE A 96 -34.39 55.01 21.68
N THR A 97 -34.29 54.47 22.90
CA THR A 97 -33.44 55.04 23.96
C THR A 97 -32.16 54.26 24.19
N VAL A 98 -32.14 52.96 23.84
CA VAL A 98 -30.99 52.08 23.92
C VAL A 98 -30.88 51.27 22.63
N ASN A 99 -29.70 51.26 22.02
CA ASN A 99 -29.34 50.38 20.92
C ASN A 99 -27.84 50.11 20.96
N THR A 100 -27.42 49.08 21.69
CA THR A 100 -25.99 48.75 21.86
C THR A 100 -25.48 47.78 20.82
N GLY A 101 -26.37 47.14 20.06
CA GLY A 101 -26.04 45.92 19.31
C GLY A 101 -25.63 44.76 20.23
N VAL A 102 -25.02 43.72 19.64
CA VAL A 102 -24.48 42.57 20.39
C VAL A 102 -23.29 41.93 19.68
N THR A 103 -22.46 41.20 20.43
CA THR A 103 -21.44 40.29 19.91
C THR A 103 -21.79 38.87 20.31
N MET A 104 -21.71 37.94 19.37
CA MET A 104 -22.00 36.52 19.59
C MET A 104 -21.12 35.65 18.71
N ASP A 105 -21.07 34.35 19.01
CA ASP A 105 -20.38 33.37 18.19
C ASP A 105 -21.25 32.96 16.98
N GLU A 106 -20.60 32.52 15.92
CA GLU A 106 -21.24 31.92 14.74
C GLU A 106 -22.20 30.77 15.13
N GLY A 107 -23.35 30.70 14.44
CA GLY A 107 -24.38 29.67 14.63
C GLY A 107 -25.08 29.73 15.99
N ALA A 108 -24.69 30.65 16.87
CA ALA A 108 -25.28 30.79 18.19
C ALA A 108 -26.67 31.44 18.12
N SER A 109 -27.34 31.47 19.27
CA SER A 109 -28.58 32.21 19.46
C SER A 109 -28.43 33.18 20.62
N GLN A 110 -28.92 34.40 20.45
CA GLN A 110 -28.79 35.47 21.43
C GLN A 110 -30.15 36.10 21.73
N THR A 111 -30.55 36.07 22.99
CA THR A 111 -31.73 36.80 23.47
C THR A 111 -31.46 38.30 23.45
N ILE A 112 -32.33 39.07 22.80
CA ILE A 112 -32.30 40.54 22.80
C ILE A 112 -33.02 41.01 24.07
N THR A 113 -32.31 41.77 24.90
CA THR A 113 -32.81 42.26 26.20
C THR A 113 -32.94 43.78 26.19
N SER A 114 -33.65 44.35 27.16
CA SER A 114 -33.78 45.81 27.32
C SER A 114 -32.45 46.52 27.62
N ALA A 115 -31.41 45.79 28.03
CA ALA A 115 -30.06 46.35 28.12
C ALA A 115 -29.42 46.59 26.74
N MET A 116 -29.93 45.93 25.69
CA MET A 116 -29.40 45.99 24.33
C MET A 116 -30.24 46.85 23.39
N LEU A 117 -31.56 46.74 23.50
CA LEU A 117 -32.53 47.49 22.70
C LEU A 117 -33.70 47.88 23.59
N ASP A 118 -33.97 49.17 23.70
CA ASP A 118 -35.04 49.71 24.56
C ASP A 118 -35.62 50.99 23.98
N MET A 119 -36.83 51.35 24.41
CA MET A 119 -37.55 52.52 23.95
C MET A 119 -38.28 53.26 25.08
N ALA A 120 -38.75 54.47 24.77
CA ALA A 120 -39.62 55.24 25.65
C ALA A 120 -40.77 55.84 24.85
N ASP A 121 -41.97 55.71 25.44
CA ASP A 121 -43.22 56.28 24.98
C ASP A 121 -44.03 56.72 26.21
N VAL A 122 -44.79 57.81 26.08
CA VAL A 122 -45.60 58.38 27.16
C VAL A 122 -47.09 58.08 27.01
N ASP A 123 -47.53 57.67 25.82
CA ASP A 123 -48.90 57.39 25.44
C ASP A 123 -49.21 55.90 25.47
N ASP A 124 -48.26 55.08 25.00
CA ASP A 124 -48.47 53.65 24.80
C ASP A 124 -47.78 52.75 25.83
N ALA A 125 -48.43 51.63 26.11
CA ALA A 125 -47.82 50.56 26.90
C ALA A 125 -46.84 49.74 26.05
N ASP A 126 -45.89 49.07 26.70
CA ASP A 126 -44.94 48.17 26.04
C ASP A 126 -45.59 47.08 25.15
N THR A 127 -46.85 46.74 25.41
CA THR A 127 -47.63 45.77 24.64
C THR A 127 -48.13 46.30 23.30
N ASP A 128 -48.24 47.62 23.17
CA ASP A 128 -48.87 48.30 22.05
C ASP A 128 -47.83 48.91 21.08
N VAL A 129 -46.60 49.12 21.56
CA VAL A 129 -45.46 49.55 20.73
C VAL A 129 -44.82 48.36 20.00
N THR A 130 -44.69 48.47 18.68
CA THR A 130 -44.17 47.41 17.80
C THR A 130 -42.89 47.81 17.08
N TYR A 131 -41.85 46.99 17.21
CA TYR A 131 -40.66 46.97 16.36
C TYR A 131 -40.95 46.19 15.09
N THR A 132 -40.79 46.81 13.92
CA THR A 132 -40.82 46.14 12.61
C THR A 132 -39.41 46.02 12.05
N ILE A 133 -39.08 44.85 11.53
CA ILE A 133 -37.73 44.49 11.09
C ILE A 133 -37.65 44.53 9.57
N SER A 134 -36.55 45.08 9.05
CA SER A 134 -36.19 45.01 7.64
C SER A 134 -34.69 44.81 7.47
N ASN A 135 -34.23 44.53 6.24
CA ASN A 135 -32.80 44.31 5.93
C ASN A 135 -32.09 43.32 6.86
N LEU A 136 -32.82 42.31 7.35
CA LEU A 136 -32.28 41.22 8.17
C LEU A 136 -31.25 40.43 7.36
N SER A 137 -30.09 40.19 7.96
CA SER A 137 -28.97 39.48 7.35
C SER A 137 -28.43 38.38 8.28
N ASN A 138 -27.98 37.28 7.68
CA ASN A 138 -27.24 36.17 8.31
C ASN A 138 -27.93 35.59 9.56
N GLY A 139 -29.25 35.41 9.49
CA GLY A 139 -30.02 34.85 10.58
C GLY A 139 -31.53 35.11 10.51
N VAL A 140 -32.22 34.72 11.58
CA VAL A 140 -33.66 34.91 11.79
C VAL A 140 -33.93 35.52 13.17
N ILE A 141 -35.08 36.18 13.32
CA ILE A 141 -35.60 36.62 14.62
C ILE A 141 -36.74 35.70 15.02
N GLU A 142 -36.61 35.09 16.20
CA GLU A 142 -37.65 34.29 16.81
C GLU A 142 -38.30 35.03 17.98
N VAL A 143 -39.63 35.01 18.02
CA VAL A 143 -40.41 35.48 19.17
C VAL A 143 -41.12 34.28 19.76
N SER A 144 -40.78 33.92 21.00
CA SER A 144 -41.30 32.72 21.65
C SER A 144 -41.11 31.42 20.83
N GLY A 145 -39.98 31.32 20.11
CA GLY A 145 -39.61 30.15 19.30
C GLY A 145 -40.29 30.06 17.93
N SER A 146 -40.89 31.15 17.43
CA SER A 146 -41.43 31.23 16.07
C SER A 146 -40.78 32.37 15.32
N VAL A 147 -40.36 32.15 14.09
CA VAL A 147 -39.76 33.20 13.24
C VAL A 147 -40.78 34.30 12.98
N GLN A 148 -40.39 35.55 13.28
CA GLN A 148 -41.18 36.76 13.07
C GLN A 148 -40.34 37.87 12.46
N THR A 149 -41.00 38.85 11.85
CA THR A 149 -40.39 40.10 11.35
C THR A 149 -40.82 41.31 12.16
N SER A 150 -41.45 41.09 13.31
CA SER A 150 -41.88 42.13 14.23
C SER A 150 -42.06 41.58 15.64
N PHE A 151 -41.89 42.42 16.65
CA PHE A 151 -42.07 42.11 18.07
C PHE A 151 -42.41 43.39 18.85
N THR A 152 -42.94 43.25 20.07
CA THR A 152 -43.27 44.40 20.93
C THR A 152 -42.17 44.69 21.95
N GLN A 153 -42.24 45.86 22.61
CA GLN A 153 -41.35 46.13 23.74
C GLN A 153 -41.59 45.14 24.90
N ASP A 154 -42.83 44.68 25.10
CA ASP A 154 -43.15 43.63 26.09
C ASP A 154 -42.45 42.29 25.74
N ASP A 155 -42.25 41.98 24.45
CA ASP A 155 -41.46 40.80 24.04
C ASP A 155 -40.01 40.90 24.51
N ILE A 156 -39.37 42.07 24.36
CA ILE A 156 -38.00 42.31 24.84
C ILE A 156 -37.95 42.24 26.37
N ASN A 157 -38.86 42.95 27.05
CA ASN A 157 -38.90 43.03 28.51
C ASN A 157 -39.10 41.65 29.17
N ASN A 158 -39.76 40.73 28.47
CA ASN A 158 -39.96 39.35 28.91
C ASN A 158 -38.98 38.33 28.29
N ASN A 159 -37.90 38.79 27.65
CA ASN A 159 -36.86 37.94 27.06
C ASN A 159 -37.39 36.95 26.00
N ARG A 160 -38.41 37.34 25.23
CA ARG A 160 -39.06 36.49 24.22
C ARG A 160 -38.43 36.62 22.84
N VAL A 161 -37.65 37.67 22.59
CA VAL A 161 -36.99 37.95 21.31
C VAL A 161 -35.61 37.32 21.28
N VAL A 162 -35.34 36.49 20.29
CA VAL A 162 -34.06 35.80 20.09
C VAL A 162 -33.61 35.99 18.65
N PHE A 163 -32.38 36.44 18.45
CA PHE A 163 -31.72 36.34 17.15
C PHE A 163 -31.01 34.98 17.05
N VAL A 164 -31.20 34.29 15.93
CA VAL A 164 -30.56 33.00 15.63
C VAL A 164 -29.70 33.21 14.38
N HIS A 165 -28.38 33.12 14.53
CA HIS A 165 -27.45 33.20 13.40
C HIS A 165 -27.54 31.92 12.55
N ASP A 166 -27.34 32.03 11.25
CA ASP A 166 -27.56 30.93 10.31
C ASP A 166 -26.35 30.00 10.09
N GLY A 167 -25.24 30.25 10.78
CA GLY A 167 -24.00 29.48 10.62
C GLY A 167 -23.31 29.75 9.29
N SER A 168 -23.43 30.98 8.78
CA SER A 168 -22.63 31.44 7.65
C SER A 168 -21.40 32.21 8.11
N GLU A 169 -20.24 31.85 7.54
CA GLU A 169 -18.91 32.44 7.78
C GLU A 169 -18.84 33.95 7.54
N THR A 170 -19.41 34.69 8.47
CA THR A 170 -19.65 36.12 8.39
C THR A 170 -19.17 36.77 9.67
N THR A 171 -18.58 37.94 9.56
CA THR A 171 -18.11 38.70 10.74
C THR A 171 -19.16 39.69 11.26
N SER A 172 -20.30 39.78 10.58
CA SER A 172 -21.37 40.71 10.93
C SER A 172 -22.73 40.19 10.48
N ALA A 173 -23.74 40.46 11.30
CA ALA A 173 -25.15 40.30 11.02
C ALA A 173 -25.90 41.54 11.53
N GLY A 174 -27.21 41.59 11.30
CA GLY A 174 -28.03 42.68 11.84
C GLY A 174 -29.28 42.91 11.05
N PHE A 175 -30.02 43.94 11.47
CA PHE A 175 -31.29 44.32 10.88
C PHE A 175 -31.62 45.78 11.16
N ASP A 176 -32.45 46.36 10.29
CA ASP A 176 -33.01 47.68 10.47
C ASP A 176 -34.34 47.60 11.23
N ILE A 177 -34.56 48.57 12.10
CA ILE A 177 -35.70 48.71 12.98
C ILE A 177 -36.56 49.88 12.52
N SER A 178 -37.87 49.69 12.57
CA SER A 178 -38.88 50.74 12.51
C SER A 178 -39.84 50.59 13.68
N LEU A 179 -39.83 51.55 14.59
CA LEU A 179 -40.61 51.56 15.82
C LEU A 179 -41.89 52.36 15.64
N ALA A 180 -43.05 51.72 15.80
CA ALA A 180 -44.36 52.35 15.64
C ALA A 180 -45.28 52.04 16.84
N ASP A 181 -46.14 52.99 17.15
CA ASP A 181 -47.09 53.06 18.27
C ASP A 181 -48.47 52.43 17.97
N GLY A 182 -48.55 51.44 17.08
CA GLY A 182 -49.84 50.83 16.72
C GLY A 182 -50.60 51.53 15.57
N GLY A 183 -50.12 52.69 15.11
CA GLY A 183 -50.59 53.35 13.88
C GLY A 183 -51.74 54.34 14.08
N GLU A 184 -51.88 54.88 15.28
CA GLU A 184 -52.99 55.72 15.70
C GLU A 184 -53.11 57.08 14.96
N ASP A 185 -52.03 57.66 14.39
CA ASP A 185 -52.09 59.08 13.97
C ASP A 185 -51.19 59.54 12.81
N SER A 186 -50.49 58.63 12.11
CA SER A 186 -49.55 58.97 11.01
C SER A 186 -48.25 59.69 11.42
N VAL A 187 -47.83 59.61 12.68
CA VAL A 187 -46.47 60.04 13.06
C VAL A 187 -45.43 59.11 12.41
N SER A 188 -44.26 59.68 12.05
CA SER A 188 -43.20 58.89 11.42
C SER A 188 -42.52 58.00 12.46
N PRO A 189 -42.34 56.70 12.18
CA PRO A 189 -41.68 55.80 13.10
C PRO A 189 -40.23 56.21 13.33
N ASP A 190 -39.73 55.98 14.54
CA ASP A 190 -38.30 56.07 14.82
C ASP A 190 -37.58 54.87 14.18
N THR A 191 -36.43 55.11 13.55
CA THR A 191 -35.72 54.09 12.78
C THR A 191 -34.24 54.08 13.11
N ASP A 192 -33.67 52.88 13.25
CA ASP A 192 -32.25 52.68 13.55
C ASP A 192 -31.81 51.29 13.06
N SER A 193 -30.51 50.97 13.13
CA SER A 193 -29.97 49.65 12.78
C SER A 193 -29.41 48.95 14.01
N PHE A 194 -29.83 47.70 14.25
CA PHE A 194 -29.27 46.86 15.31
C PHE A 194 -28.10 46.05 14.75
N ALA A 195 -26.88 46.38 15.18
CA ALA A 195 -25.66 45.74 14.72
C ALA A 195 -25.33 44.47 15.53
N ILE A 196 -25.02 43.38 14.84
CA ILE A 196 -24.57 42.13 15.45
C ILE A 196 -23.16 41.83 14.93
N THR A 197 -22.18 41.80 15.83
CA THR A 197 -20.81 41.37 15.50
C THR A 197 -20.71 39.86 15.71
N ILE A 198 -20.25 39.14 14.70
CA ILE A 198 -20.10 37.68 14.79
C ILE A 198 -18.62 37.35 14.98
N THR A 199 -18.36 36.50 15.97
CA THR A 199 -17.05 35.87 16.18
C THR A 199 -17.07 34.54 15.42
N PRO A 200 -16.25 34.38 14.36
CA PRO A 200 -16.16 33.11 13.64
C PRO A 200 -15.79 31.96 14.59
N VAL A 201 -16.30 30.77 14.29
CA VAL A 201 -16.04 29.57 15.05
C VAL A 201 -15.35 28.59 14.13
N ASN A 202 -14.07 28.31 14.38
CA ASN A 202 -13.27 27.42 13.55
C ASN A 202 -13.87 26.00 13.47
N GLU A 203 -13.95 25.46 12.26
CA GLU A 203 -14.28 24.09 11.95
C GLU A 203 -13.08 23.30 11.42
N ALA A 204 -12.98 22.05 11.87
CA ALA A 204 -11.85 21.21 11.49
C ALA A 204 -11.88 20.81 9.99
N PRO A 205 -10.70 20.76 9.35
CA PRO A 205 -10.58 20.36 7.95
C PRO A 205 -10.95 18.89 7.73
N THR A 206 -11.63 18.58 6.61
CA THR A 206 -12.10 17.22 6.29
C THR A 206 -11.56 16.70 4.96
N ILE A 207 -11.14 15.43 4.92
CA ILE A 207 -10.71 14.76 3.68
C ILE A 207 -11.95 14.43 2.85
N THR A 208 -12.06 15.00 1.64
CA THR A 208 -13.20 14.79 0.74
C THR A 208 -12.90 13.78 -0.37
N VAL A 209 -11.63 13.64 -0.76
CA VAL A 209 -11.16 12.68 -1.77
C VAL A 209 -9.91 11.98 -1.27
N ASN A 210 -9.87 10.66 -1.36
CA ASN A 210 -8.67 9.85 -1.11
C ASN A 210 -8.78 8.54 -1.92
N THR A 211 -8.43 8.60 -3.20
CA THR A 211 -8.57 7.46 -4.12
C THR A 211 -7.32 6.58 -4.20
N GLY A 212 -6.19 7.03 -3.65
CA GLY A 212 -4.90 6.39 -3.85
C GLY A 212 -4.41 6.52 -5.29
N VAL A 213 -3.44 5.71 -5.67
CA VAL A 213 -2.96 5.64 -7.06
C VAL A 213 -2.36 4.29 -7.38
N THR A 214 -2.22 3.97 -8.67
CA THR A 214 -1.46 2.82 -9.15
C THR A 214 -0.32 3.34 -10.02
N MET A 215 0.90 2.86 -9.78
CA MET A 215 2.09 3.33 -10.49
C MET A 215 3.15 2.23 -10.61
N ASP A 216 4.01 2.35 -11.62
CA ASP A 216 5.19 1.51 -11.78
C ASP A 216 6.16 1.72 -10.60
N GLU A 217 6.83 0.66 -10.16
CA GLU A 217 7.87 0.78 -9.14
C GLU A 217 9.06 1.63 -9.62
N GLY A 218 9.70 2.32 -8.67
CA GLY A 218 10.77 3.27 -8.96
C GLY A 218 10.31 4.55 -9.70
N ALA A 219 9.05 4.62 -10.14
CA ALA A 219 8.51 5.80 -10.78
C ALA A 219 8.20 6.92 -9.78
N SER A 220 7.77 8.06 -10.32
CA SER A 220 7.28 9.20 -9.55
C SER A 220 5.86 9.54 -9.99
N GLN A 221 5.02 9.94 -9.03
CA GLN A 221 3.63 10.27 -9.25
C GLN A 221 3.29 11.60 -8.59
N THR A 222 2.86 12.57 -9.40
CA THR A 222 2.29 13.82 -8.87
C THR A 222 0.94 13.54 -8.23
N ILE A 223 0.78 13.95 -6.98
CA ILE A 223 -0.50 13.88 -6.26
C ILE A 223 -1.32 15.10 -6.64
N THR A 224 -2.56 14.89 -7.07
CA THR A 224 -3.48 15.93 -7.56
C THR A 224 -4.79 15.90 -6.77
N SER A 225 -5.60 16.96 -6.87
CA SER A 225 -6.91 17.05 -6.18
C SER A 225 -7.91 15.99 -6.65
N ALA A 226 -7.67 15.32 -7.79
CA ALA A 226 -8.47 14.16 -8.18
C ALA A 226 -8.13 12.90 -7.36
N MET A 227 -6.96 12.87 -6.73
CA MET A 227 -6.44 11.73 -5.95
C MET A 227 -6.61 11.95 -4.46
N LEU A 228 -6.26 13.14 -3.98
CA LEU A 228 -6.31 13.54 -2.59
C LEU A 228 -6.80 14.99 -2.51
N ASP A 229 -7.89 15.23 -1.79
CA ASP A 229 -8.50 16.54 -1.67
C ASP A 229 -9.19 16.70 -0.31
N MET A 230 -9.36 17.94 0.11
CA MET A 230 -9.98 18.27 1.39
C MET A 230 -10.91 19.48 1.25
N ALA A 231 -11.74 19.71 2.27
CA ALA A 231 -12.57 20.90 2.37
C ALA A 231 -12.51 21.48 3.79
N ASP A 232 -12.37 22.80 3.83
CA ASP A 232 -12.41 23.66 5.00
C ASP A 232 -13.22 24.91 4.65
N VAL A 233 -14.01 25.41 5.60
CA VAL A 233 -14.85 26.60 5.39
C VAL A 233 -14.21 27.86 5.97
N ASP A 234 -13.33 27.72 6.96
CA ASP A 234 -12.62 28.79 7.65
C ASP A 234 -11.31 29.14 6.96
N ASP A 235 -10.59 28.11 6.52
CA ASP A 235 -9.22 28.26 6.02
C ASP A 235 -9.10 28.23 4.50
N ALA A 236 -8.13 29.01 4.02
CA ALA A 236 -7.70 28.90 2.64
C ALA A 236 -6.82 27.65 2.42
N ASP A 237 -6.77 27.16 1.17
CA ASP A 237 -5.92 26.03 0.77
C ASP A 237 -4.43 26.18 1.16
N THR A 238 -3.96 27.42 1.35
CA THR A 238 -2.58 27.73 1.77
C THR A 238 -2.32 27.51 3.25
N ASP A 239 -3.36 27.48 4.06
CA ASP A 239 -3.28 27.47 5.53
C ASP A 239 -3.60 26.08 6.10
N VAL A 240 -4.30 25.23 5.34
CA VAL A 240 -4.47 23.80 5.67
C VAL A 240 -3.24 22.98 5.28
N THR A 241 -2.68 22.26 6.25
CA THR A 241 -1.50 21.41 6.11
C THR A 241 -1.84 19.92 6.24
N TYR A 242 -1.46 19.15 5.23
CA TYR A 242 -1.32 17.69 5.29
C TYR A 242 0.00 17.32 5.96
N THR A 243 -0.03 16.37 6.89
CA THR A 243 1.15 15.69 7.41
C THR A 243 1.10 14.22 7.03
N ALA A 244 2.09 13.78 6.25
CA ALA A 244 2.32 12.39 5.90
C ALA A 244 3.19 11.70 6.96
N SER A 245 2.76 10.54 7.41
CA SER A 245 3.48 9.70 8.37
C SER A 245 3.45 8.24 7.94
N ASN A 246 4.22 7.38 8.62
CA ASN A 246 4.32 5.95 8.30
C ASN A 246 4.51 5.67 6.80
N ILE A 247 5.35 6.47 6.13
CA ILE A 247 5.59 6.36 4.69
C ILE A 247 6.30 5.03 4.40
N VAL A 248 5.71 4.23 3.52
CA VAL A 248 6.19 2.91 3.09
C VAL A 248 6.62 2.96 1.62
N ALA A 249 7.75 2.32 1.31
CA ALA A 249 8.26 2.09 -0.04
C ALA A 249 8.46 3.36 -0.91
N GLY A 250 8.89 4.46 -0.28
CA GLY A 250 9.19 5.70 -0.99
C GLY A 250 9.31 6.91 -0.09
N HIS A 251 9.23 8.09 -0.71
CA HIS A 251 9.19 9.38 -0.02
C HIS A 251 8.35 10.40 -0.79
N ILE A 252 7.97 11.47 -0.11
CA ILE A 252 7.23 12.59 -0.71
C ILE A 252 8.21 13.74 -0.96
N GLU A 253 8.06 14.40 -2.10
CA GLU A 253 8.72 15.65 -2.44
C GLU A 253 7.71 16.76 -2.67
N VAL A 254 8.02 17.95 -2.16
CA VAL A 254 7.25 19.16 -2.38
C VAL A 254 8.15 20.16 -3.10
N SER A 255 7.80 20.53 -4.32
CA SER A 255 8.64 21.36 -5.19
C SER A 255 10.09 20.83 -5.35
N GLY A 256 10.25 19.49 -5.38
CA GLY A 256 11.53 18.81 -5.55
C GLY A 256 12.39 18.68 -4.28
N LEU A 257 11.82 18.95 -3.10
CA LEU A 257 12.48 18.75 -1.82
C LEU A 257 11.76 17.67 -1.02
N SER A 258 12.51 16.69 -0.50
CA SER A 258 11.93 15.65 0.35
C SER A 258 11.34 16.24 1.63
N GLN A 259 10.03 16.07 1.80
CA GLN A 259 9.23 16.62 2.88
C GLN A 259 8.07 15.68 3.21
N SER A 260 7.60 15.74 4.46
CA SER A 260 6.44 14.98 4.94
C SER A 260 5.24 15.87 5.22
N THR A 261 5.32 17.17 4.90
CA THR A 261 4.25 18.14 5.13
C THR A 261 4.05 18.98 3.88
N PHE A 262 2.80 19.23 3.51
CA PHE A 262 2.42 20.04 2.34
C PHE A 262 1.02 20.62 2.53
N THR A 263 0.67 21.64 1.77
CA THR A 263 -0.63 22.32 1.84
C THR A 263 -1.59 21.82 0.76
N GLN A 264 -2.89 22.12 0.89
CA GLN A 264 -3.84 21.87 -0.20
C GLN A 264 -3.46 22.69 -1.46
N ASP A 265 -2.92 23.89 -1.30
CA ASP A 265 -2.40 24.70 -2.43
C ASP A 265 -1.24 23.98 -3.14
N ASP A 266 -0.40 23.23 -2.42
CA ASP A 266 0.65 22.42 -3.04
C ASP A 266 0.08 21.33 -3.96
N ILE A 267 -0.98 20.65 -3.54
CA ILE A 267 -1.68 19.65 -4.37
C ILE A 267 -2.33 20.33 -5.58
N ASN A 268 -3.08 21.41 -5.36
CA ASN A 268 -3.80 22.15 -6.40
C ASN A 268 -2.86 22.69 -7.49
N ASN A 269 -1.61 23.01 -7.12
CA ASN A 269 -0.58 23.47 -8.03
C ASN A 269 0.40 22.37 -8.50
N ASN A 270 0.09 21.09 -8.29
CA ASN A 270 0.89 19.94 -8.74
C ASN A 270 2.33 19.93 -8.19
N ARG A 271 2.53 20.45 -6.97
CA ARG A 271 3.85 20.56 -6.33
C ARG A 271 4.21 19.34 -5.49
N VAL A 272 3.23 18.50 -5.14
CA VAL A 272 3.42 17.28 -4.34
C VAL A 272 3.65 16.08 -5.26
N VAL A 273 4.75 15.37 -5.04
CA VAL A 273 5.15 14.19 -5.81
C VAL A 273 5.52 13.07 -4.85
N PHE A 274 4.96 11.88 -5.03
CA PHE A 274 5.46 10.67 -4.40
C PHE A 274 6.50 10.01 -5.31
N ILE A 275 7.60 9.53 -4.73
CA ILE A 275 8.65 8.79 -5.43
C ILE A 275 8.76 7.41 -4.79
N HIS A 276 8.52 6.36 -5.58
CA HIS A 276 8.67 4.98 -5.13
C HIS A 276 10.15 4.60 -5.07
N ASP A 277 10.54 3.79 -4.09
CA ASP A 277 11.94 3.38 -3.87
C ASP A 277 12.47 2.29 -4.83
N GLY A 278 11.64 1.79 -5.74
CA GLY A 278 11.97 0.68 -6.65
C GLY A 278 11.93 -0.72 -6.03
N GLY A 279 11.38 -0.90 -4.83
CA GLY A 279 11.24 -2.22 -4.22
C GLY A 279 9.91 -2.93 -4.53
N GLU A 280 9.86 -4.23 -4.23
CA GLU A 280 8.70 -5.11 -4.48
C GLU A 280 7.54 -4.99 -3.49
N THR A 281 7.34 -3.82 -2.87
CA THR A 281 6.30 -3.63 -1.84
C THR A 281 5.35 -2.52 -2.24
N ASP A 282 4.04 -2.72 -2.09
CA ASP A 282 3.06 -1.64 -2.25
C ASP A 282 3.39 -0.47 -1.30
N ALA A 283 3.27 0.75 -1.82
CA ALA A 283 3.57 1.96 -1.08
C ALA A 283 2.31 2.51 -0.39
N SER A 284 2.51 3.27 0.69
CA SER A 284 1.44 3.99 1.37
C SER A 284 1.99 5.05 2.30
N PHE A 285 1.12 5.97 2.73
CA PHE A 285 1.40 6.85 3.85
C PHE A 285 0.10 7.22 4.56
N ASP A 286 0.19 7.41 5.87
CA ASP A 286 -0.90 7.94 6.68
C ASP A 286 -0.92 9.46 6.58
N ILE A 287 -2.11 10.04 6.58
CA ILE A 287 -2.41 11.46 6.45
C ILE A 287 -3.06 11.94 7.74
N SER A 288 -2.65 13.12 8.20
CA SER A 288 -3.44 13.93 9.14
C SER A 288 -3.53 15.37 8.63
N LEU A 289 -4.71 15.97 8.68
CA LEU A 289 -4.94 17.38 8.37
C LEU A 289 -4.72 18.27 9.60
N ALA A 290 -4.27 19.50 9.41
CA ALA A 290 -4.20 20.53 10.44
C ALA A 290 -4.45 21.91 9.81
N ASP A 291 -5.23 22.72 10.50
CA ASP A 291 -5.72 24.06 10.18
C ASP A 291 -4.88 25.11 10.92
N GLY A 292 -3.58 25.24 10.63
CA GLY A 292 -2.74 26.28 11.25
C GLY A 292 -2.51 26.19 12.78
N GLY A 293 -3.18 25.26 13.49
CA GLY A 293 -3.12 25.12 14.95
C GLY A 293 -4.17 25.96 15.69
N GLU A 294 -5.18 26.43 14.96
CA GLU A 294 -6.37 27.11 15.47
C GLU A 294 -7.13 26.21 16.45
N ASP A 295 -7.07 24.88 16.28
CA ASP A 295 -7.89 23.95 17.06
C ASP A 295 -7.15 22.87 17.88
N SER A 296 -7.76 22.53 19.03
CA SER A 296 -7.52 21.28 19.78
C SER A 296 -8.44 20.14 19.34
N VAL A 297 -9.10 20.30 18.19
CA VAL A 297 -10.11 19.39 17.62
C VAL A 297 -9.43 18.19 16.97
N SER A 298 -10.16 17.07 16.83
CA SER A 298 -9.61 15.85 16.24
C SER A 298 -9.33 16.06 14.76
N VAL A 299 -8.04 16.07 14.42
CA VAL A 299 -7.55 16.02 13.05
C VAL A 299 -8.18 14.85 12.27
N ASP A 300 -8.72 15.14 11.08
CA ASP A 300 -9.16 14.08 10.18
C ASP A 300 -7.94 13.31 9.66
N THR A 301 -8.08 12.00 9.55
CA THR A 301 -6.97 11.10 9.20
C THR A 301 -7.39 10.06 8.18
N GLY A 302 -6.43 9.63 7.36
CA GLY A 302 -6.65 8.59 6.37
C GLY A 302 -5.34 7.95 5.94
N THR A 303 -5.41 6.89 5.15
CA THR A 303 -4.22 6.28 4.53
C THR A 303 -4.34 6.45 3.02
N PHE A 304 -3.33 7.03 2.40
CA PHE A 304 -3.20 7.10 0.95
C PHE A 304 -2.49 5.83 0.47
N ASN A 305 -3.20 5.00 -0.30
CA ASN A 305 -2.68 3.72 -0.78
C ASN A 305 -2.10 3.87 -2.19
N ILE A 306 -0.93 3.28 -2.41
CA ILE A 306 -0.24 3.28 -3.71
C ILE A 306 -0.02 1.84 -4.11
N THR A 307 -0.80 1.37 -5.08
CA THR A 307 -0.65 0.01 -5.63
C THR A 307 0.50 0.00 -6.62
N ARG A 308 1.45 -0.91 -6.42
CA ARG A 308 2.60 -1.07 -7.29
C ARG A 308 2.23 -1.82 -8.57
N ILE A 309 2.80 -1.41 -9.69
CA ILE A 309 2.95 -2.22 -10.90
C ILE A 309 4.42 -2.66 -10.94
N ASN A 310 4.63 -3.98 -10.89
CA ASN A 310 5.94 -4.59 -11.03
C ASN A 310 6.53 -4.29 -12.43
N VAL A 311 7.81 -3.97 -12.48
CA VAL A 311 8.63 -3.71 -13.66
C VAL A 311 9.85 -4.61 -13.58
N ASN A 312 10.08 -5.38 -14.65
CA ASN A 312 11.19 -6.32 -14.68
C ASN A 312 12.58 -5.72 -14.33
N ASP A 313 13.19 -6.26 -13.31
CA ASP A 313 14.57 -6.12 -12.89
C ASP A 313 15.45 -7.23 -13.46
N ALA A 314 16.74 -6.94 -13.65
CA ALA A 314 17.66 -7.94 -14.16
C ALA A 314 18.11 -8.91 -13.05
N PRO A 315 18.39 -10.19 -13.41
CA PRO A 315 18.96 -11.15 -12.49
C PRO A 315 20.22 -10.63 -11.79
N THR A 316 20.33 -10.92 -10.50
CA THR A 316 21.48 -10.45 -9.69
C THR A 316 22.50 -11.55 -9.43
N ASN A 317 22.10 -12.81 -9.60
CA ASN A 317 22.99 -13.95 -9.41
C ASN A 317 22.46 -15.20 -10.11
N VAL A 318 23.37 -16.09 -10.50
CA VAL A 318 23.07 -17.49 -10.80
C VAL A 318 23.86 -18.36 -9.82
N MET A 319 23.23 -19.40 -9.29
CA MET A 319 23.80 -20.36 -8.34
C MET A 319 23.82 -21.74 -8.97
N MET A 320 24.72 -22.59 -8.47
CA MET A 320 24.85 -23.98 -8.88
C MET A 320 24.81 -24.87 -7.64
N SER A 321 24.12 -26.00 -7.73
CA SER A 321 23.95 -26.93 -6.60
C SER A 321 25.22 -27.74 -6.27
N ALA A 322 26.15 -27.84 -7.21
CA ALA A 322 27.39 -28.60 -7.08
C ALA A 322 28.58 -27.75 -7.56
N ASN A 323 29.77 -27.99 -7.00
CA ASN A 323 31.02 -27.35 -7.40
C ASN A 323 32.15 -28.37 -7.68
N SER A 324 31.83 -29.66 -7.66
CA SER A 324 32.70 -30.74 -8.11
C SER A 324 31.87 -31.87 -8.73
N PHE A 325 32.53 -32.75 -9.47
CA PHE A 325 31.96 -33.97 -10.01
C PHE A 325 33.05 -35.04 -10.13
N SER A 326 32.66 -36.31 -10.05
CA SER A 326 33.59 -37.43 -10.26
C SER A 326 34.01 -37.50 -11.73
N GLU A 327 35.29 -37.78 -11.99
CA GLU A 327 35.77 -38.07 -13.35
C GLU A 327 35.05 -39.26 -14.01
N LEU A 328 34.48 -40.17 -13.22
CA LEU A 328 33.70 -41.32 -13.67
C LEU A 328 32.24 -40.96 -14.03
N THR A 329 31.88 -39.68 -14.05
CA THR A 329 30.52 -39.24 -14.45
C THR A 329 30.29 -39.55 -15.93
N ASP A 330 29.17 -40.19 -16.24
CA ASP A 330 28.83 -40.54 -17.62
C ASP A 330 28.46 -39.29 -18.44
N ILE A 331 28.84 -39.28 -19.73
CA ILE A 331 28.40 -38.22 -20.66
C ILE A 331 26.87 -38.18 -20.72
N GLY A 332 26.30 -36.98 -20.57
CA GLY A 332 24.87 -36.73 -20.52
C GLY A 332 24.27 -36.71 -19.11
N ASP A 333 25.01 -37.15 -18.09
CA ASP A 333 24.55 -37.13 -16.71
C ASP A 333 24.61 -35.73 -16.10
N THR A 334 23.74 -35.49 -15.11
CA THR A 334 23.61 -34.19 -14.43
C THR A 334 24.67 -34.02 -13.36
N ILE A 335 25.48 -32.98 -13.48
CA ILE A 335 26.47 -32.55 -12.50
C ILE A 335 25.79 -31.73 -11.39
N GLY A 336 24.88 -30.84 -11.78
CA GLY A 336 24.20 -29.98 -10.83
C GLY A 336 23.04 -29.21 -11.45
N TYR A 337 22.29 -28.52 -10.60
CA TYR A 337 21.17 -27.68 -10.97
C TYR A 337 21.52 -26.20 -10.83
N LEU A 338 21.04 -25.42 -11.78
CA LEU A 338 21.12 -23.98 -11.82
C LEU A 338 19.87 -23.36 -11.20
N SER A 339 20.06 -22.26 -10.48
CA SER A 339 18.98 -21.44 -9.94
C SER A 339 19.38 -19.98 -9.94
N THR A 340 18.45 -19.08 -10.26
CA THR A 340 18.69 -17.64 -10.34
C THR A 340 18.20 -16.92 -9.09
N VAL A 341 18.89 -15.86 -8.69
CA VAL A 341 18.43 -14.89 -7.70
C VAL A 341 17.97 -13.66 -8.45
N ASP A 342 16.68 -13.40 -8.35
CA ASP A 342 15.99 -12.29 -8.96
C ASP A 342 14.94 -11.78 -7.97
N VAL A 343 14.59 -10.50 -8.05
CA VAL A 343 13.59 -9.88 -7.18
C VAL A 343 12.17 -10.13 -7.70
N ASP A 344 12.01 -10.39 -9.01
CA ASP A 344 10.72 -10.59 -9.68
C ASP A 344 10.18 -12.02 -9.60
N VAL A 345 10.79 -12.89 -8.81
CA VAL A 345 10.34 -14.26 -8.63
C VAL A 345 9.09 -14.25 -7.71
N PRO A 346 7.97 -14.91 -8.08
CA PRO A 346 7.84 -15.97 -9.07
C PRO A 346 7.24 -15.55 -10.43
N SER A 347 7.11 -14.26 -10.74
CA SER A 347 6.63 -13.80 -12.05
C SER A 347 7.55 -14.25 -13.17
N ASP A 348 8.85 -14.23 -12.90
CA ASP A 348 9.88 -14.48 -13.89
C ASP A 348 10.24 -15.96 -14.07
N SER A 349 10.75 -16.25 -15.28
CA SER A 349 11.22 -17.57 -15.68
C SER A 349 12.60 -17.47 -16.31
N PHE A 350 13.50 -18.39 -15.97
CA PHE A 350 14.92 -18.25 -16.33
C PHE A 350 15.38 -19.25 -17.38
N ILE A 351 16.13 -18.76 -18.36
CA ILE A 351 16.85 -19.55 -19.36
C ILE A 351 18.34 -19.49 -19.04
N TYR A 352 19.01 -20.65 -19.04
CA TYR A 352 20.44 -20.75 -18.80
C TYR A 352 21.20 -21.07 -20.09
N THR A 353 22.30 -20.35 -20.33
CA THR A 353 23.14 -20.54 -21.52
C THR A 353 24.62 -20.55 -21.14
N ILE A 354 25.40 -21.43 -21.75
CA ILE A 354 26.86 -21.43 -21.63
C ILE A 354 27.41 -20.33 -22.55
N MET A 355 28.03 -19.31 -21.97
CA MET A 355 28.66 -18.21 -22.70
C MET A 355 30.12 -18.52 -23.05
N ALA A 356 30.79 -19.30 -22.20
CA ALA A 356 32.15 -19.77 -22.44
C ALA A 356 32.35 -21.12 -21.74
N ASP A 357 32.80 -22.09 -22.52
CA ASP A 357 33.29 -23.39 -22.07
C ASP A 357 34.54 -23.70 -22.90
N PRO A 358 35.73 -23.27 -22.44
CA PRO A 358 36.97 -23.40 -23.20
C PRO A 358 37.33 -24.86 -23.53
N ASP A 359 36.87 -25.79 -22.70
CA ASP A 359 37.21 -27.21 -22.76
C ASP A 359 36.14 -28.02 -23.52
N ASN A 360 34.98 -27.42 -23.84
CA ASN A 360 33.82 -28.06 -24.48
C ASN A 360 33.32 -29.29 -23.71
N MET A 361 33.33 -29.20 -22.37
CA MET A 361 33.06 -30.29 -21.45
C MET A 361 31.61 -30.33 -20.96
N PHE A 362 30.81 -29.29 -21.18
CA PHE A 362 29.52 -29.14 -20.53
C PHE A 362 28.38 -28.80 -21.49
N SER A 363 27.18 -29.23 -21.12
CA SER A 363 25.92 -28.85 -21.78
C SER A 363 24.85 -28.48 -20.75
N ILE A 364 23.82 -27.75 -21.18
CA ILE A 364 22.69 -27.38 -20.33
C ILE A 364 21.39 -27.96 -20.90
N PHE A 365 20.61 -28.62 -20.05
CA PHE A 365 19.24 -29.08 -20.37
C PHE A 365 18.26 -28.55 -19.32
N GLY A 366 17.44 -27.56 -19.69
CA GLY A 366 16.59 -26.85 -18.74
C GLY A 366 17.45 -26.10 -17.72
N ASN A 367 17.36 -26.49 -16.44
CA ASN A 367 18.23 -25.99 -15.38
C ASN A 367 19.32 -26.99 -14.95
N GLN A 368 19.55 -28.06 -15.69
CA GLN A 368 20.58 -29.06 -15.38
C GLN A 368 21.85 -28.76 -16.16
N LEU A 369 22.97 -28.62 -15.45
CA LEU A 369 24.29 -28.71 -16.04
C LEU A 369 24.67 -30.18 -16.18
N ARG A 370 25.08 -30.59 -17.38
CA ARG A 370 25.42 -31.98 -17.71
C ARG A 370 26.82 -32.08 -18.31
N LEU A 371 27.44 -33.23 -18.11
CA LEU A 371 28.72 -33.55 -18.75
C LEU A 371 28.51 -33.81 -20.25
N ALA A 372 29.40 -33.29 -21.10
CA ALA A 372 29.34 -33.43 -22.56
C ALA A 372 30.58 -34.10 -23.17
N ALA A 373 31.68 -34.22 -22.41
CA ALA A 373 32.89 -34.93 -22.81
C ALA A 373 33.53 -35.64 -21.61
N GLU A 374 34.38 -36.63 -21.86
CA GLU A 374 35.04 -37.42 -20.81
C GLU A 374 35.95 -36.53 -19.95
N ALA A 375 35.80 -36.65 -18.63
CA ALA A 375 36.66 -35.97 -17.67
C ALA A 375 37.74 -36.93 -17.18
N ASP A 376 38.92 -36.38 -16.94
CA ASP A 376 40.11 -37.10 -16.49
C ASP A 376 40.85 -36.15 -15.54
N PHE A 377 40.96 -36.56 -14.27
CA PHE A 377 41.57 -35.79 -13.21
C PHE A 377 43.07 -35.56 -13.45
N GLU A 378 43.79 -36.58 -13.95
CA GLU A 378 45.20 -36.50 -14.31
C GLU A 378 45.45 -35.48 -15.41
N THR A 379 44.49 -35.31 -16.33
CA THR A 379 44.55 -34.27 -17.37
C THR A 379 44.22 -32.89 -16.82
N ALA A 380 43.11 -32.75 -16.09
CA ALA A 380 42.67 -31.47 -15.54
C ALA A 380 41.84 -31.65 -14.25
N ILE A 381 42.40 -31.19 -13.13
CA ILE A 381 41.73 -31.25 -11.82
C ILE A 381 40.52 -30.30 -11.67
N SER A 382 40.28 -29.42 -12.64
CA SER A 382 39.16 -28.47 -12.60
C SER A 382 38.90 -27.85 -13.97
N HIS A 383 37.64 -27.52 -14.23
CA HIS A 383 37.20 -26.80 -15.41
C HIS A 383 36.46 -25.51 -15.03
N SER A 384 36.50 -24.50 -15.89
CA SER A 384 35.78 -23.24 -15.67
C SER A 384 34.81 -22.94 -16.80
N ILE A 385 33.57 -22.60 -16.43
CA ILE A 385 32.51 -22.24 -17.37
C ILE A 385 31.89 -20.90 -16.99
N THR A 386 31.50 -20.11 -18.01
CA THR A 386 30.68 -18.90 -17.80
C THR A 386 29.24 -19.24 -18.16
N ILE A 387 28.34 -19.13 -17.19
CA ILE A 387 26.91 -19.35 -17.37
C ILE A 387 26.19 -18.01 -17.32
N ARG A 388 25.32 -17.78 -18.30
CA ARG A 388 24.33 -16.71 -18.31
C ARG A 388 23.00 -17.23 -17.77
N THR A 389 22.37 -16.46 -16.89
CA THR A 389 20.92 -16.51 -16.68
C THR A 389 20.26 -15.34 -17.41
N ASP A 390 19.13 -15.60 -18.03
CA ASP A 390 18.29 -14.66 -18.77
C ASP A 390 16.86 -14.78 -18.24
N ASP A 391 16.24 -13.67 -17.84
CA ASP A 391 14.87 -13.61 -17.30
C ASP A 391 13.77 -13.71 -18.37
N GLY A 392 14.14 -13.69 -19.66
CA GLY A 392 13.22 -13.69 -20.79
C GLY A 392 12.54 -12.34 -21.07
N ASN A 393 12.81 -11.33 -20.25
CA ASN A 393 12.23 -9.98 -20.28
C ASN A 393 13.27 -8.89 -20.60
N GLY A 394 14.55 -9.26 -20.74
CA GLY A 394 15.62 -8.42 -21.25
C GLY A 394 16.78 -8.21 -20.27
N GLY A 395 16.68 -8.73 -19.04
CA GLY A 395 17.75 -8.76 -18.06
C GLY A 395 18.59 -10.04 -18.17
N THR A 396 19.91 -9.88 -18.02
CA THR A 396 20.85 -11.01 -18.06
C THR A 396 21.95 -10.85 -17.02
N PHE A 397 22.44 -11.97 -16.50
CA PHE A 397 23.58 -12.00 -15.58
C PHE A 397 24.51 -13.17 -15.90
N ASP A 398 25.80 -12.85 -16.00
CA ASP A 398 26.85 -13.84 -16.29
C ASP A 398 27.66 -14.14 -15.02
N ARG A 399 27.88 -15.42 -14.73
CA ARG A 399 28.76 -15.87 -13.64
C ARG A 399 29.71 -16.95 -14.10
N ILE A 400 30.96 -16.84 -13.66
CA ILE A 400 31.95 -17.90 -13.82
C ILE A 400 31.79 -18.90 -12.68
N PHE A 401 31.72 -20.18 -13.03
CA PHE A 401 31.79 -21.31 -12.13
C PHE A 401 33.08 -22.09 -12.38
N THR A 402 33.71 -22.54 -11.30
CA THR A 402 34.83 -23.49 -11.36
C THR A 402 34.33 -24.80 -10.76
N LEU A 403 34.40 -25.87 -11.55
CA LEU A 403 34.01 -27.21 -11.20
C LEU A 403 35.27 -28.04 -11.00
N ASN A 404 35.47 -28.58 -9.81
CA ASN A 404 36.57 -29.48 -9.54
C ASN A 404 36.24 -30.88 -10.06
N VAL A 405 37.23 -31.56 -10.60
CA VAL A 405 37.14 -32.99 -10.91
C VAL A 405 37.62 -33.72 -9.66
N ASP A 406 36.84 -34.68 -9.18
CA ASP A 406 37.21 -35.51 -8.03
C ASP A 406 37.94 -36.77 -8.53
N ASP A 407 39.20 -36.92 -8.07
CA ASP A 407 40.11 -38.05 -8.35
C ASP A 407 39.57 -39.37 -7.79
N GLU A 408 39.40 -40.33 -8.68
CA GLU A 408 38.99 -41.70 -8.42
C GLU A 408 39.99 -42.65 -9.11
N SER A 409 40.68 -43.48 -8.31
CA SER A 409 41.78 -44.34 -8.76
C SER A 409 41.51 -45.05 -10.10
N GLU A 410 42.23 -44.67 -11.15
CA GLU A 410 42.25 -45.38 -12.43
C GLU A 410 43.35 -46.46 -12.45
N LEU A 411 43.03 -47.66 -12.94
CA LEU A 411 44.05 -48.69 -13.20
C LEU A 411 44.77 -48.39 -14.54
N THR A 412 46.01 -47.88 -14.52
CA THR A 412 46.73 -47.62 -15.78
C THR A 412 47.29 -48.92 -16.39
N LEU A 413 46.93 -49.27 -17.63
CA LEU A 413 47.50 -50.41 -18.36
C LEU A 413 48.75 -49.98 -19.16
N ASN A 414 49.95 -50.12 -18.60
CA ASN A 414 51.17 -49.69 -19.28
C ASN A 414 51.57 -50.59 -20.47
N THR A 415 52.06 -49.92 -21.52
CA THR A 415 52.39 -50.42 -22.87
C THR A 415 53.36 -51.61 -22.93
N LEU A 416 53.01 -52.65 -23.69
CA LEU A 416 53.89 -53.81 -23.98
C LEU A 416 55.11 -53.40 -24.84
N PRO A 417 56.37 -53.70 -24.44
CA PRO A 417 57.54 -53.44 -25.26
C PRO A 417 57.66 -54.42 -26.44
N ASN A 418 57.87 -53.88 -27.65
CA ASN A 418 58.29 -54.60 -28.85
C ASN A 418 59.81 -54.90 -28.81
N ASP A 419 60.24 -56.16 -28.61
CA ASP A 419 61.42 -56.73 -29.31
C ASP A 419 61.51 -58.27 -29.17
N PRO A 420 61.91 -59.01 -30.23
CA PRO A 420 61.93 -60.47 -30.27
C PRO A 420 63.36 -61.03 -30.14
N THR A 421 63.61 -62.01 -29.27
CA THR A 421 64.56 -63.09 -29.60
C THR A 421 64.28 -64.41 -28.85
N PRO A 422 64.55 -65.57 -29.47
CA PRO A 422 64.20 -66.89 -28.95
C PRO A 422 65.40 -67.63 -28.34
N ASN A 423 65.23 -68.26 -27.17
CA ASN A 423 65.70 -69.63 -26.85
C ASN A 423 65.80 -69.88 -25.33
N SER A 424 64.90 -70.69 -24.79
CA SER A 424 65.23 -71.82 -23.90
C SER A 424 64.02 -72.76 -23.83
N GLY A 425 64.25 -74.04 -24.11
CA GLY A 425 63.23 -75.06 -24.40
C GLY A 425 62.44 -75.59 -23.20
N ASP A 426 61.81 -74.71 -22.45
CA ASP A 426 60.66 -75.04 -21.60
C ASP A 426 59.47 -74.20 -22.14
N GLY A 427 58.35 -74.84 -22.44
CA GLY A 427 57.20 -74.25 -23.14
C GLY A 427 56.37 -73.24 -22.35
N TYR A 428 57.03 -72.33 -21.62
CA TYR A 428 56.44 -71.13 -21.05
C TYR A 428 57.37 -69.95 -21.36
N LEU A 429 56.90 -69.03 -22.20
CA LEU A 429 57.53 -67.71 -22.38
C LEU A 429 57.45 -66.99 -21.03
N GLY A 430 58.58 -66.99 -20.31
CA GLY A 430 58.73 -66.22 -19.08
C GLY A 430 58.64 -64.73 -19.39
N ILE A 431 57.49 -64.13 -19.11
CA ILE A 431 57.30 -62.69 -19.01
C ILE A 431 58.00 -62.27 -17.71
N LYS A 432 59.23 -61.75 -17.82
CA LYS A 432 59.84 -60.99 -16.72
C LYS A 432 59.14 -59.63 -16.67
N ILE A 433 58.22 -59.48 -15.74
CA ILE A 433 57.65 -58.20 -15.33
C ILE A 433 58.68 -57.57 -14.38
N GLU A 434 59.52 -56.66 -14.87
CA GLU A 434 60.37 -55.85 -14.01
C GLU A 434 59.69 -54.49 -13.79
N GLU A 435 59.28 -54.28 -12.54
CA GLU A 435 58.78 -53.05 -11.90
C GLU A 435 57.39 -52.53 -12.34
N GLU A 436 56.33 -53.11 -11.76
CA GLU A 436 55.11 -52.38 -11.43
C GLU A 436 54.72 -52.62 -9.96
N GLY A 437 54.39 -51.54 -9.25
CA GLY A 437 54.02 -51.50 -7.83
C GLY A 437 52.66 -52.11 -7.50
N LEU A 438 52.30 -53.25 -8.11
CA LEU A 438 51.16 -54.07 -7.68
C LEU A 438 51.61 -54.90 -6.48
N ARG A 439 50.96 -54.69 -5.33
CA ARG A 439 51.20 -55.34 -4.02
C ARG A 439 51.86 -56.73 -4.12
N GLU A 440 53.15 -56.81 -3.79
CA GLU A 440 53.78 -58.09 -3.45
C GLU A 440 53.13 -58.67 -2.19
N ILE A 441 52.31 -59.71 -2.34
CA ILE A 441 52.09 -60.69 -1.28
C ILE A 441 52.47 -62.06 -1.85
N GLY A 442 53.77 -62.37 -1.80
CA GLY A 442 54.34 -63.68 -2.13
C GLY A 442 54.16 -64.11 -3.59
N ASP A 443 55.16 -63.85 -4.43
CA ASP A 443 55.43 -64.42 -5.77
C ASP A 443 54.29 -64.49 -6.83
N ASN A 444 53.06 -64.03 -6.58
CA ASN A 444 51.92 -64.17 -7.52
C ASN A 444 51.33 -62.80 -7.93
N THR A 445 51.40 -62.46 -9.22
CA THR A 445 50.71 -61.30 -9.82
C THR A 445 49.28 -61.66 -10.30
N LEU A 446 48.37 -60.68 -10.38
CA LEU A 446 46.97 -60.87 -10.84
C LEU A 446 46.89 -61.56 -12.22
N ILE A 447 47.78 -61.18 -13.14
CA ILE A 447 47.87 -61.78 -14.49
C ILE A 447 48.38 -63.22 -14.43
N HIS A 448 49.31 -63.53 -13.51
CA HIS A 448 49.80 -64.90 -13.29
C HIS A 448 48.68 -65.82 -12.79
N ASN A 449 47.75 -65.32 -11.97
CA ASN A 449 46.61 -66.10 -11.48
C ASN A 449 45.53 -66.31 -12.55
N LEU A 450 45.23 -65.32 -13.38
CA LEU A 450 44.22 -65.42 -14.46
C LEU A 450 44.63 -66.45 -15.54
N LEU A 451 45.92 -66.49 -15.89
CA LEU A 451 46.48 -67.39 -16.92
C LEU A 451 46.93 -68.77 -16.39
N SER A 452 46.81 -69.02 -15.08
CA SER A 452 47.30 -70.24 -14.44
C SER A 452 46.52 -71.52 -14.82
N GLY A 453 45.30 -71.37 -15.38
CA GLY A 453 44.41 -72.50 -15.68
C GLY A 453 43.87 -73.23 -14.45
N ASP A 454 44.15 -72.73 -13.23
CA ASP A 454 43.65 -73.26 -11.97
C ASP A 454 42.45 -72.40 -11.48
N PRO A 455 41.22 -72.95 -11.47
CA PRO A 455 40.01 -72.22 -11.06
C PRO A 455 40.10 -71.65 -9.65
N ALA A 456 40.81 -72.31 -8.72
CA ALA A 456 40.96 -71.85 -7.34
C ALA A 456 41.91 -70.64 -7.22
N MET A 457 42.89 -70.52 -8.12
CA MET A 457 43.78 -69.35 -8.20
C MET A 457 43.11 -68.18 -8.95
N GLN A 458 42.23 -68.48 -9.92
CA GLN A 458 41.43 -67.48 -10.62
C GLN A 458 40.39 -66.79 -9.72
N MET A 459 39.76 -67.53 -8.79
CA MET A 459 38.85 -66.94 -7.79
C MET A 459 39.55 -65.99 -6.80
N GLY A 460 40.87 -66.12 -6.61
CA GLY A 460 41.65 -65.24 -5.73
C GLY A 460 42.01 -63.87 -6.35
N ALA A 461 41.69 -63.62 -7.61
CA ALA A 461 42.02 -62.37 -8.30
C ALA A 461 40.95 -61.27 -8.13
N PHE A 462 39.73 -61.62 -7.69
CA PHE A 462 38.58 -60.72 -7.60
C PHE A 462 38.16 -60.56 -6.13
N TYR A 463 38.89 -59.75 -5.37
CA TYR A 463 38.63 -59.62 -3.93
C TYR A 463 37.49 -58.66 -3.59
N THR A 464 37.05 -57.80 -4.53
CA THR A 464 35.86 -56.94 -4.34
C THR A 464 35.10 -56.71 -5.66
N GLU A 465 33.78 -56.50 -5.54
CA GLU A 465 32.88 -56.04 -6.60
C GLU A 465 33.39 -54.74 -7.29
N TYR A 466 34.04 -53.86 -6.52
CA TYR A 466 34.61 -52.60 -7.03
C TYR A 466 35.80 -52.82 -7.98
N ASP A 467 36.71 -53.74 -7.66
CA ASP A 467 37.90 -54.04 -8.48
C ASP A 467 37.51 -54.68 -9.82
N PHE A 468 36.45 -55.49 -9.86
CA PHE A 468 35.93 -56.11 -11.08
C PHE A 468 35.25 -55.09 -12.01
N MET A 469 34.47 -54.17 -11.43
CA MET A 469 33.78 -53.10 -12.17
C MET A 469 34.74 -52.04 -12.75
N GLN A 470 35.90 -51.84 -12.13
CA GLN A 470 36.99 -50.99 -12.65
C GLN A 470 37.62 -51.58 -13.93
N ILE A 471 37.94 -52.88 -13.92
CA ILE A 471 38.57 -53.58 -15.05
C ILE A 471 37.64 -53.63 -16.29
N LEU A 472 36.33 -53.79 -16.10
CA LEU A 472 35.35 -53.82 -17.19
C LEU A 472 35.10 -52.44 -17.82
N ARG A 473 35.11 -51.36 -17.03
CA ARG A 473 34.93 -49.99 -17.53
C ARG A 473 36.11 -49.52 -18.39
N GLN A 474 37.34 -49.82 -17.99
CA GLN A 474 38.52 -49.37 -18.75
C GLN A 474 38.75 -50.13 -20.07
N ASN A 475 38.43 -51.43 -20.14
CA ASN A 475 38.51 -52.17 -21.39
C ASN A 475 37.53 -51.64 -22.45
N THR A 476 36.41 -51.04 -22.04
CA THR A 476 35.43 -50.46 -22.95
C THR A 476 35.74 -49.00 -23.32
N THR A 477 36.41 -48.21 -22.47
CA THR A 477 36.94 -46.88 -22.83
C THR A 477 38.04 -46.97 -23.91
N PHE A 478 38.87 -48.01 -23.87
CA PHE A 478 39.90 -48.26 -24.90
C PHE A 478 39.29 -48.55 -26.29
N GLU A 479 38.13 -49.21 -26.36
CA GLU A 479 37.43 -49.51 -27.61
C GLU A 479 36.84 -48.23 -28.26
N ILE A 480 36.43 -47.25 -27.46
CA ILE A 480 35.90 -45.96 -27.96
C ILE A 480 37.02 -45.07 -28.55
N GLN A 481 38.20 -45.00 -27.91
CA GLN A 481 39.35 -44.27 -28.48
C GLN A 481 39.83 -44.90 -29.80
N ALA A 482 39.76 -46.23 -29.94
CA ALA A 482 40.10 -46.94 -31.18
C ALA A 482 39.08 -46.72 -32.31
N LEU A 483 37.79 -46.52 -31.98
CA LEU A 483 36.73 -46.17 -32.93
C LEU A 483 36.79 -44.69 -33.35
N LEU A 484 37.11 -43.77 -32.44
CA LEU A 484 37.31 -42.34 -32.75
C LEU A 484 38.58 -42.10 -33.57
N ALA A 485 39.68 -42.80 -33.30
CA ALA A 485 40.92 -42.70 -34.06
C ALA A 485 40.81 -43.21 -35.51
N GLN A 486 39.82 -44.04 -35.83
CA GLN A 486 39.55 -44.51 -37.20
C GLN A 486 38.75 -43.51 -38.05
N SER A 487 38.25 -42.42 -37.46
CA SER A 487 37.48 -41.40 -38.18
C SER A 487 38.32 -40.28 -38.83
N SER A 488 39.64 -40.25 -38.60
CA SER A 488 40.54 -39.23 -39.19
C SER A 488 41.74 -39.82 -39.95
N ASP A 489 41.64 -39.76 -41.28
CA ASP A 489 42.70 -39.65 -42.29
C ASP A 489 43.80 -40.74 -42.46
N THR A 490 43.66 -41.50 -43.57
CA THR A 490 44.65 -42.07 -44.53
C THR A 490 46.13 -42.24 -44.14
N ILE A 491 46.75 -43.42 -44.42
CA ILE A 491 47.97 -43.60 -45.28
C ILE A 491 48.42 -45.09 -45.44
N SER A 492 48.60 -45.46 -46.73
CA SER A 492 49.36 -46.54 -47.43
C SER A 492 50.23 -47.60 -46.70
N PHE A 493 50.05 -48.87 -47.09
CA PHE A 493 50.92 -50.04 -46.83
C PHE A 493 52.05 -50.23 -47.89
N ASP A 494 53.24 -50.69 -47.45
CA ASP A 494 54.29 -51.32 -48.30
C ASP A 494 54.07 -52.86 -48.31
N PRO A 495 53.99 -53.55 -49.46
CA PRO A 495 53.53 -54.94 -49.55
C PRO A 495 54.63 -56.02 -49.36
N SER A 496 55.82 -55.70 -48.83
CA SER A 496 56.98 -56.60 -48.96
C SER A 496 57.36 -57.47 -47.74
N LEU A 497 56.54 -57.54 -46.69
CA LEU A 497 56.83 -58.36 -45.49
C LEU A 497 55.67 -59.30 -45.11
N ALA A 498 55.31 -60.19 -46.02
CA ALA A 498 54.43 -61.33 -45.71
C ALA A 498 55.02 -62.63 -46.28
N ASN A 499 55.88 -63.28 -45.49
CA ASN A 499 56.02 -64.73 -45.49
C ASN A 499 56.94 -65.14 -44.35
N THR A 500 56.35 -65.60 -43.24
CA THR A 500 56.71 -66.87 -42.57
C THR A 500 55.87 -67.07 -41.30
N LEU A 501 55.40 -68.31 -41.13
CA LEU A 501 54.82 -68.93 -39.92
C LEU A 501 53.27 -68.95 -39.81
N LEU A 502 52.65 -69.72 -40.70
CA LEU A 502 51.51 -70.58 -40.33
C LEU A 502 52.06 -71.96 -39.87
N PRO A 503 51.40 -72.66 -38.95
CA PRO A 503 51.31 -74.12 -38.97
C PRO A 503 50.06 -74.57 -39.74
N GLU A 504 50.20 -75.71 -40.42
CA GLU A 504 49.20 -76.40 -41.26
C GLU A 504 48.09 -77.10 -40.45
N ASP A 505 47.02 -77.43 -41.19
CA ASP A 505 45.83 -78.26 -40.90
C ASP A 505 44.63 -77.49 -40.27
N ALA A 506 43.54 -77.15 -40.97
CA ALA A 506 42.84 -77.89 -42.02
C ALA A 506 42.30 -76.99 -43.15
N PHE A 507 42.60 -77.39 -44.39
CA PHE A 507 42.12 -76.76 -45.62
C PHE A 507 40.62 -76.93 -45.85
N GLY A 508 40.04 -75.86 -46.41
CA GLY A 508 38.81 -75.86 -47.19
C GLY A 508 38.70 -74.58 -48.03
N ASP A 509 39.60 -74.44 -49.02
CA ASP A 509 39.47 -73.78 -50.35
C ASP A 509 38.42 -72.64 -50.51
N THR A 510 38.64 -71.40 -50.98
CA THR A 510 39.59 -70.78 -51.91
C THR A 510 39.55 -69.25 -51.68
N ASN A 511 40.71 -68.63 -51.49
CA ASN A 511 41.22 -67.51 -52.29
C ASN A 511 40.24 -66.39 -52.78
N THR A 512 40.09 -65.31 -52.00
CA THR A 512 39.93 -63.93 -52.52
C THR A 512 40.53 -62.91 -51.55
N ASN A 513 41.48 -62.10 -52.01
CA ASN A 513 41.98 -60.90 -51.34
C ASN A 513 40.85 -59.86 -51.21
N GLU A 514 40.13 -59.86 -50.09
CA GLU A 514 39.38 -58.69 -49.63
C GLU A 514 40.08 -58.07 -48.41
N PRO A 515 40.02 -56.74 -48.23
CA PRO A 515 40.48 -56.10 -47.01
C PRO A 515 39.64 -56.61 -45.83
N LEU A 516 40.26 -56.80 -44.65
CA LEU A 516 39.53 -57.09 -43.41
C LEU A 516 38.43 -56.03 -43.24
N GLN A 517 37.17 -56.46 -43.29
CA GLN A 517 36.02 -55.57 -43.12
C GLN A 517 35.77 -55.38 -41.62
N GLU A 518 35.10 -54.28 -41.25
CA GLU A 518 34.62 -53.90 -39.91
C GLU A 518 34.04 -55.07 -39.08
N ASN A 519 33.49 -56.09 -39.76
CA ASN A 519 32.97 -57.33 -39.18
C ASN A 519 34.03 -58.28 -38.58
N ASP A 520 35.31 -58.16 -38.94
CA ASP A 520 36.37 -59.05 -38.42
C ASP A 520 36.92 -58.56 -37.06
N LEU A 521 36.81 -57.26 -36.78
CA LEU A 521 37.08 -56.67 -35.45
C LEU A 521 35.89 -56.92 -34.50
N GLN A 522 34.66 -56.72 -34.98
CA GLN A 522 33.44 -57.07 -34.24
C GLN A 522 33.38 -58.57 -33.88
N ARG A 523 33.88 -59.45 -34.77
CA ARG A 523 34.06 -60.89 -34.46
C ARG A 523 35.15 -61.17 -33.43
N GLY A 524 36.14 -60.31 -33.29
CA GLY A 524 37.18 -60.40 -32.26
C GLY A 524 36.68 -59.96 -30.89
N GLU A 525 35.89 -58.88 -30.86
CA GLU A 525 35.18 -58.32 -29.70
C GLU A 525 34.15 -59.33 -29.14
N ASP A 526 33.25 -59.83 -30.00
CA ASP A 526 32.24 -60.84 -29.63
C ASP A 526 32.90 -62.12 -29.08
N ASN A 527 34.04 -62.55 -29.64
CA ASN A 527 34.71 -63.77 -29.19
C ASN A 527 35.39 -63.64 -27.82
N ASN A 528 35.84 -62.44 -27.43
CA ASN A 528 36.50 -62.23 -26.14
C ASN A 528 35.47 -62.05 -25.01
N VAL A 529 34.38 -61.30 -25.28
CA VAL A 529 33.25 -61.18 -24.35
C VAL A 529 32.56 -62.53 -24.17
N GLU A 530 32.31 -63.27 -25.24
CA GLU A 530 31.69 -64.59 -25.16
C GLU A 530 32.60 -65.63 -24.47
N ARG A 531 33.92 -65.50 -24.63
CA ARG A 531 34.89 -66.30 -23.86
C ARG A 531 34.89 -65.96 -22.38
N LEU A 532 34.82 -64.68 -22.01
CA LEU A 532 34.74 -64.27 -20.60
C LEU A 532 33.42 -64.72 -19.98
N ARG A 533 32.30 -64.54 -20.70
CA ARG A 533 30.97 -65.06 -20.35
C ARG A 533 31.03 -66.56 -20.09
N THR A 534 31.61 -67.33 -21.02
CA THR A 534 31.78 -68.78 -20.87
C THR A 534 32.64 -69.16 -19.66
N ILE A 535 33.71 -68.41 -19.37
CA ILE A 535 34.59 -68.67 -18.21
C ILE A 535 33.86 -68.36 -16.89
N LEU A 536 33.09 -67.28 -16.84
CA LEU A 536 32.32 -66.90 -15.66
C LEU A 536 31.13 -67.85 -15.41
N GLU A 537 30.47 -68.32 -16.47
CA GLU A 537 29.42 -69.34 -16.42
C GLU A 537 29.98 -70.66 -15.86
N GLN A 538 31.17 -71.07 -16.33
CA GLN A 538 31.88 -72.26 -15.81
C GLN A 538 32.30 -72.12 -14.33
N LEU A 539 32.67 -70.92 -13.90
CA LEU A 539 33.00 -70.65 -12.49
C LEU A 539 31.76 -70.67 -11.58
N ASN A 540 30.62 -70.17 -12.08
CA ASN A 540 29.35 -70.21 -11.36
C ASN A 540 28.80 -71.65 -11.24
N ASP A 541 28.90 -72.44 -12.32
CA ASP A 541 28.57 -73.87 -12.30
C ASP A 541 29.48 -74.65 -11.32
N TYR A 542 30.76 -74.26 -11.21
CA TYR A 542 31.69 -74.88 -10.25
C TYR A 542 31.32 -74.58 -8.79
N ASP A 543 30.90 -73.35 -8.45
CA ASP A 543 30.46 -73.01 -7.08
C ASP A 543 29.14 -73.72 -6.72
N ASN A 544 28.24 -73.91 -7.70
CA ASN A 544 27.00 -74.68 -7.56
C ASN A 544 27.23 -76.20 -7.42
N ASP A 545 28.19 -76.79 -8.13
CA ASP A 545 28.54 -78.22 -8.02
C ASP A 545 29.31 -78.55 -6.71
N GLN A 546 30.04 -77.59 -6.14
CA GLN A 546 30.66 -77.73 -4.81
C GLN A 546 29.65 -77.63 -3.65
N LEU A 547 28.44 -77.10 -3.89
CA LEU A 547 27.34 -77.11 -2.92
C LEU A 547 26.66 -78.50 -2.79
N ASP A 548 26.75 -79.37 -3.81
CA ASP A 548 26.09 -80.70 -3.82
C ASP A 548 27.03 -81.88 -3.50
N SER A 549 28.35 -81.66 -3.37
CA SER A 549 29.31 -82.74 -3.09
C SER A 549 30.07 -82.57 -1.77
N THR A 550 29.41 -83.02 -0.70
CA THR A 550 29.99 -83.55 0.56
C THR A 550 30.79 -82.59 1.47
N ASN A 551 30.14 -82.12 2.54
CA ASN A 551 30.79 -82.00 3.84
C ASN A 551 29.74 -82.04 4.98
N GLN A 552 29.41 -83.25 5.44
CA GLN A 552 28.92 -83.45 6.80
C GLN A 552 30.12 -83.82 7.67
N ASP A 553 30.49 -82.93 8.59
CA ASP A 553 31.30 -83.30 9.75
C ASP A 553 30.39 -83.74 10.91
N SER A 554 30.98 -84.49 11.83
CA SER A 554 30.28 -85.29 12.84
C SER A 554 29.63 -84.50 13.99
N ASP A 555 29.50 -83.17 13.91
CA ASP A 555 28.90 -82.33 14.96
C ASP A 555 27.84 -81.32 14.46
N GLY A 556 27.38 -81.41 13.21
CA GLY A 556 26.12 -80.79 12.78
C GLY A 556 26.07 -79.25 12.80
N LEU A 557 27.21 -78.56 12.69
CA LEU A 557 27.25 -77.11 12.58
C LEU A 557 27.51 -76.69 11.13
N LYS A 558 26.47 -76.15 10.45
CA LYS A 558 26.61 -75.57 9.11
C LYS A 558 27.54 -74.36 9.17
N ILE A 559 28.71 -74.44 8.53
CA ILE A 559 29.51 -73.26 8.19
C ILE A 559 28.82 -72.61 6.98
N SER A 560 28.10 -71.51 7.18
CA SER A 560 27.66 -70.69 6.05
C SER A 560 28.89 -70.00 5.46
N ARG A 561 29.35 -70.45 4.28
CA ARG A 561 30.18 -69.59 3.44
C ARG A 561 29.32 -68.37 3.06
N LYS A 562 29.93 -67.20 3.21
CA LYS A 562 29.39 -65.89 2.86
C LYS A 562 28.84 -65.98 1.42
N GLU A 563 27.60 -65.55 1.21
CA GLU A 563 26.99 -65.41 -0.12
C GLU A 563 27.97 -64.60 -0.99
N ASN A 564 28.63 -65.28 -1.92
CA ASN A 564 29.46 -64.66 -2.93
C ASN A 564 28.47 -64.18 -4.00
N PRO A 565 28.46 -62.89 -4.38
CA PRO A 565 27.55 -62.44 -5.43
C PRO A 565 27.90 -63.19 -6.72
N ASP A 566 26.87 -63.59 -7.47
CA ASP A 566 27.04 -64.35 -8.70
C ASP A 566 27.75 -63.46 -9.73
N LEU A 567 29.05 -63.70 -9.90
CA LEU A 567 29.93 -62.95 -10.79
C LEU A 567 29.45 -63.00 -12.25
N TYR A 568 28.67 -64.01 -12.62
CA TYR A 568 28.04 -64.12 -13.93
C TYR A 568 26.86 -63.15 -14.05
N ASP A 569 25.94 -63.15 -13.07
CA ASP A 569 24.80 -62.21 -13.05
C ASP A 569 25.28 -60.75 -13.03
N MET A 570 26.34 -60.46 -12.26
CA MET A 570 26.95 -59.12 -12.22
C MET A 570 27.60 -58.73 -13.55
N PHE A 571 28.28 -59.67 -14.22
CA PHE A 571 28.85 -59.44 -15.55
C PHE A 571 27.76 -59.18 -16.59
N GLU A 572 26.67 -59.97 -16.57
CA GLU A 572 25.53 -59.78 -17.47
C GLU A 572 24.77 -58.48 -17.19
N GLU A 573 24.58 -58.09 -15.92
CA GLU A 573 23.97 -56.81 -15.55
C GLU A 573 24.84 -55.63 -16.00
N THR A 574 26.17 -55.77 -15.93
CA THR A 574 27.14 -54.76 -16.39
C THR A 574 27.19 -54.66 -17.92
N MET A 575 27.20 -55.80 -18.62
CA MET A 575 27.10 -55.83 -20.09
C MET A 575 25.77 -55.24 -20.55
N HIS A 576 24.67 -55.54 -19.85
CA HIS A 576 23.37 -54.95 -20.13
C HIS A 576 23.35 -53.43 -19.88
N TYR A 577 23.97 -52.95 -18.79
CA TYR A 577 24.17 -51.52 -18.55
C TYR A 577 24.97 -50.86 -19.66
N HIS A 578 26.04 -51.51 -20.14
CA HIS A 578 26.89 -51.01 -21.21
C HIS A 578 26.19 -50.98 -22.57
N GLU A 579 25.42 -52.02 -22.91
CA GLU A 579 24.56 -52.04 -24.11
C GLU A 579 23.52 -50.90 -24.05
N LEU A 580 22.93 -50.66 -22.87
CA LEU A 580 22.00 -49.54 -22.67
C LEU A 580 22.71 -48.18 -22.80
N ARG A 581 23.97 -48.07 -22.37
CA ARG A 581 24.81 -46.86 -22.48
C ARG A 581 25.15 -46.57 -23.93
N GLN A 582 25.59 -47.59 -24.69
CA GLN A 582 25.84 -47.50 -26.14
C GLN A 582 24.57 -47.11 -26.90
N GLN A 583 23.42 -47.70 -26.54
CA GLN A 583 22.14 -47.35 -27.15
C GLN A 583 21.71 -45.91 -26.82
N ARG A 584 21.88 -45.45 -25.57
CA ARG A 584 21.59 -44.06 -25.18
C ARG A 584 22.50 -43.05 -25.87
N LEU A 585 23.78 -43.35 -26.01
CA LEU A 585 24.74 -42.51 -26.75
C LEU A 585 24.34 -42.41 -28.23
N LYS A 586 23.94 -43.53 -28.83
CA LYS A 586 23.44 -43.59 -30.21
C LYS A 586 22.14 -42.81 -30.39
N ASP A 587 21.21 -42.90 -29.44
CA ASP A 587 19.95 -42.16 -29.46
C ASP A 587 20.19 -40.64 -29.28
N ALA A 588 21.16 -40.24 -28.44
CA ALA A 588 21.56 -38.84 -28.27
C ALA A 588 22.20 -38.24 -29.54
N LEU A 589 23.13 -38.98 -30.16
CA LEU A 589 23.75 -38.59 -31.44
C LEU A 589 22.75 -38.50 -32.61
N MET A 590 21.67 -39.29 -32.57
CA MET A 590 20.61 -39.27 -33.59
C MET A 590 19.52 -38.21 -33.33
N ALA A 591 19.43 -37.67 -32.11
CA ALA A 591 18.50 -36.59 -31.76
C ALA A 591 19.01 -35.20 -32.18
N GLU A 592 20.29 -35.07 -32.53
CA GLU A 592 20.94 -33.84 -33.02
C GLU A 592 20.99 -33.73 -34.56
N SER A 593 20.40 -34.68 -35.30
CA SER A 593 20.16 -34.59 -36.76
C SER A 593 18.69 -34.28 -37.08
#